data_AF-A0A392W336-F1
#
_entry.id   AF-A0A392W336-F1
#
_cell.length_a   1.000
_cell.length_b   1.000
_cell.length_c   1.000
_cell.angle_alpha   90.00
_cell.angle_beta   90.00
_cell.angle_gamma   90.00
#
_symmetry.space_group_name_H-M   'P 1'
#
loop_
_entity.id
_entity.type
_entity.pdbx_description
1 polymer ?
#
loop_
_entity_poly.entity_id
_entity_poly.type
_entity_poly.pdbx_seq_one_letter_code
_entity_poly.pdbx_strand_id
1 'polypeptide(L)' 'MACKLDFLADVVPGRTTWRFKVRVARIWKVTGYLKPYQVVSVEMVLVDSK' A
#
# COMPACT_ATOMS: atom_id res chain seq x y z
N MET A 1 -21.68 12.49 6.14
CA MET A 1 -20.50 13.14 5.51
C MET A 1 -19.74 12.09 4.72
N ALA A 2 -19.72 12.17 3.39
CA ALA A 2 -18.93 11.25 2.59
C ALA A 2 -17.44 11.58 2.80
N CYS A 3 -16.67 10.66 3.37
CA CYS A 3 -15.21 10.77 3.36
C CYS A 3 -14.73 10.68 1.91
N LYS A 4 -14.12 11.75 1.41
CA LYS A 4 -13.51 11.79 0.09
C LYS A 4 -12.40 10.74 0.03
N LEU A 5 -12.38 9.97 -1.06
CA LEU A 5 -11.28 9.05 -1.35
C LEU A 5 -10.20 9.82 -2.12
N ASP A 6 -8.94 9.54 -1.79
CA ASP A 6 -7.76 10.05 -2.49
C ASP A 6 -7.43 9.16 -3.70
N PHE A 7 -6.75 9.70 -4.70
CA PHE A 7 -6.18 8.93 -5.81
C PHE A 7 -4.72 8.57 -5.52
N LEU A 8 -4.21 7.47 -6.09
CA LEU A 8 -2.79 7.10 -5.94
C LEU A 8 -1.83 8.19 -6.45
N ALA A 9 -2.26 9.00 -7.42
CA ALA A 9 -1.49 10.14 -7.94
C ALA A 9 -1.37 11.32 -6.95
N ASP A 10 -2.21 11.36 -5.90
CA ASP A 10 -2.19 12.42 -4.88
C ASP A 10 -1.19 12.11 -3.74
N VAL A 11 -0.45 11.00 -3.83
CA VAL A 11 0.57 10.62 -2.86
C VAL A 11 1.78 11.52 -3.02
N VAL A 12 2.05 12.32 -2.00
CA VAL A 12 3.18 13.26 -1.96
C VAL A 12 3.94 13.14 -0.63
N PRO A 13 5.25 13.38 -0.61
CA PRO A 13 6.01 13.48 0.64
C PRO A 13 5.42 14.55 1.57
N GLY A 14 5.35 14.28 2.88
CA GLY A 14 4.92 15.24 3.91
C GLY A 14 3.47 15.10 4.37
N ARG A 15 2.58 14.51 3.56
CA ARG A 15 1.27 14.03 4.05
C ARG A 15 1.45 12.64 4.65
N THR A 16 0.77 12.34 5.75
CA THR A 16 0.93 11.06 6.48
C THR A 16 -0.30 10.15 6.40
N THR A 17 -1.43 10.67 5.93
CA THR A 17 -2.71 9.95 5.92
C THR A 17 -3.44 10.12 4.60
N TRP A 18 -3.84 9.00 4.00
CA TRP A 18 -4.68 8.94 2.80
C TRP A 18 -5.71 7.83 2.92
N ARG A 19 -6.76 7.90 2.11
CA ARG A 19 -7.81 6.88 2.02
C ARG A 19 -8.09 6.52 0.58
N PHE A 20 -7.66 5.32 0.17
CA PHE A 20 -7.79 4.85 -1.20
C PHE A 20 -8.88 3.78 -1.36
N LYS A 21 -9.45 3.69 -2.58
CA LYS A 21 -10.19 2.50 -3.05
C LYS A 21 -9.53 2.03 -4.33
N VAL A 22 -8.79 0.93 -4.25
CA VAL A 22 -7.91 0.44 -5.33
C VAL A 22 -8.10 -1.05 -5.54
N ARG A 23 -7.67 -1.54 -6.71
CA ARG A 23 -7.51 -2.96 -7.00
C ARG A 23 -6.07 -3.38 -6.68
N VAL A 24 -5.90 -4.48 -5.95
CA VAL A 24 -4.59 -5.11 -5.79
C VAL A 24 -4.29 -5.90 -7.06
N ALA A 25 -3.28 -5.49 -7.83
CA ALA A 25 -2.89 -6.16 -9.06
C ALA A 25 -2.00 -7.38 -8.78
N ARG A 26 -1.13 -7.28 -7.78
CA ARG A 26 -0.22 -8.36 -7.36
C ARG A 26 0.16 -8.18 -5.90
N ILE A 27 0.39 -9.29 -5.22
CA ILE A 27 0.84 -9.37 -3.82
C ILE A 27 1.87 -10.49 -3.70
N TRP A 28 2.95 -10.26 -2.96
CA TRP A 28 3.92 -11.32 -2.64
C TRP A 28 4.50 -11.14 -1.25
N LYS A 29 4.84 -12.27 -0.61
CA LYS A 29 5.60 -12.27 0.63
C LYS A 29 7.05 -11.97 0.29
N VAL A 30 7.65 -11.04 1.00
CA VAL A 30 9.09 -10.81 0.92
C VAL A 30 9.75 -11.80 1.87
N THR A 31 10.54 -12.72 1.33
CA THR A 31 11.27 -13.70 2.14
C THR A 31 12.38 -13.00 2.89
N GLY A 32 12.20 -12.86 4.21
CA GLY A 32 13.25 -12.44 5.11
C GLY A 32 14.19 -13.62 5.40
N TYR A 33 15.47 -13.49 5.07
CA TYR A 33 16.47 -14.51 5.40
C TYR A 33 16.76 -14.57 6.90
N LEU A 34 16.41 -15.72 7.52
CA LEU A 34 17.07 -16.42 8.63
C LEU A 34 17.46 -15.58 9.87
N LYS A 35 16.54 -14.79 10.44
CA LYS A 35 16.67 -14.34 11.84
C LYS A 35 15.42 -14.65 12.67
N PRO A 36 15.56 -15.11 13.93
CA PRO A 36 14.43 -15.55 14.77
C PRO A 36 13.43 -14.45 15.13
N TYR A 37 13.74 -13.17 14.88
CA TYR A 37 12.90 -12.01 15.16
C TYR A 37 12.53 -11.20 13.89
N GLN A 38 12.51 -11.85 12.74
CA GLN A 38 12.36 -11.13 11.48
C GLN A 38 10.90 -10.70 11.24
N VAL A 39 10.73 -9.41 10.95
CA VAL A 39 9.43 -8.85 10.54
C VAL A 39 9.07 -9.43 9.19
N VAL A 40 7.95 -10.16 9.13
CA VAL A 40 7.38 -10.64 7.86
C VAL A 40 6.80 -9.44 7.11
N SER A 41 7.34 -9.12 5.94
CA SER A 41 6.83 -8.07 5.08
C SER A 41 6.14 -8.62 3.84
N VAL A 42 5.20 -7.84 3.33
CA VAL A 42 4.46 -8.13 2.10
C VAL A 42 4.56 -6.90 1.22
N GLU A 43 4.84 -7.12 -0.05
CA GLU A 43 4.82 -6.08 -1.07
C GLU A 43 3.58 -6.25 -1.95
N MET A 44 3.03 -5.13 -2.39
CA MET A 44 1.80 -5.07 -3.17
C MET A 44 1.94 -4.06 -4.30
N VAL A 45 1.32 -4.35 -5.43
CA VAL A 45 1.10 -3.40 -6.53
C VAL A 45 -0.36 -3.01 -6.52
N LEU A 46 -0.63 -1.72 -6.34
CA LEU A 46 -1.97 -1.14 -6.29
C LEU A 46 -2.28 -0.42 -7.60
N VAL A 47 -3.49 -0.59 -8.11
CA VAL A 47 -3.98 0.05 -9.34
C VAL A 47 -5.28 0.77 -9.01
N ASP A 48 -5.35 2.05 -9.37
CA ASP A 48 -6.56 2.86 -9.25
C ASP A 48 -7.47 2.65 -10.47
N SER A 49 -8.71 3.11 -10.37
CA SER A 49 -9.73 3.07 -11.43
C SER A 49 -9.49 4.05 -12.58
N LYS A 50 -8.48 4.93 -12.47
CA LYS A 50 -8.18 5.97 -13.45
C LYS A 50 -7.29 5.45 -14.57
#